data_AF-A0A1Q5JYR6-F1
#
_entry.id   AF-A0A1Q5JYR6-F1
#
_cell.length_a   1.000
_cell.length_b   1.000
_cell.length_c   1.000
_cell.angle_alpha   90.00
_cell.angle_beta   90.00
_cell.angle_gamma   90.00
#
_symmetry.space_group_name_H-M   'P 1'
#
loop_
_entity.id
_entity.type
_entity.pdbx_description
1 polymer ?
#
loop_
_entity_poly.entity_id
_entity_poly.type
_entity_poly.pdbx_seq_one_letter_code
_entity_poly.pdbx_strand_id
1 'polypeptide(L)'
;MPRLHPSVESEIGPRRPGAIYQNVDGRFEVLALVTVPADAAQLLRRAAARWAVIVRDTLRPDGQPFAVGSVWTTSDYLIRPAVDLPVYAAAA
;
A
#
# COMPACT_ATOMS: atom_id res chain seq x y z
N MET A 1 -19.80 -1.99 23.31
CA MET A 1 -18.99 -0.98 22.60
C MET A 1 -18.76 -1.47 21.18
N PRO A 2 -19.34 -0.86 20.13
CA PRO A 2 -18.99 -1.23 18.77
C PRO A 2 -17.51 -0.86 18.53
N ARG A 3 -16.69 -1.83 18.08
CA ARG A 3 -15.35 -1.52 17.59
C ARG A 3 -15.52 -0.62 16.37
N LEU A 4 -15.18 0.65 16.49
CA LEU A 4 -14.94 1.52 15.34
C LEU A 4 -13.73 0.92 14.62
N HIS A 5 -13.98 0.10 13.61
CA HIS A 5 -12.91 -0.31 12.72
C HIS A 5 -12.39 0.96 12.04
N PRO A 6 -11.07 1.23 12.09
CA PRO A 6 -10.51 2.34 11.34
C PRO A 6 -10.93 2.21 9.87
N SER A 7 -11.19 3.35 9.23
CA SER A 7 -11.50 3.37 7.80
C SER A 7 -10.36 2.72 7.01
N VAL A 8 -10.69 2.03 5.91
CA VAL A 8 -9.70 1.38 5.03
C VAL A 8 -8.60 2.38 4.60
N GLU A 9 -8.96 3.63 4.34
CA GLU A 9 -7.98 4.68 4.01
C GLU A 9 -7.01 4.99 5.15
N SER A 10 -7.48 4.99 6.40
CA SER A 10 -6.61 5.16 7.58
C SER A 10 -5.70 3.95 7.77
N GLU A 11 -6.18 2.74 7.45
CA GLU A 11 -5.35 1.54 7.50
C GLU A 11 -4.26 1.53 6.40
N ILE A 12 -4.57 2.04 5.21
CA ILE A 12 -3.59 2.15 4.12
C ILE A 12 -2.59 3.28 4.42
N GLY A 13 -3.03 4.39 5.00
CA GLY A 13 -2.21 5.57 5.23
C GLY A 13 -1.78 6.23 3.91
N PRO A 14 -0.59 6.87 3.86
CA PRO A 14 -0.11 7.59 2.67
C PRO A 14 0.41 6.68 1.54
N ARG A 15 0.25 5.35 1.65
CA ARG A 15 0.75 4.37 0.67
C ARG A 15 -0.09 4.39 -0.61
N ARG A 16 0.26 5.30 -1.51
CA ARG A 16 -0.28 5.41 -2.87
C ARG A 16 0.80 5.00 -3.89
N PRO A 17 0.44 4.53 -5.10
CA PRO A 17 1.41 4.18 -6.14
C PRO A 17 2.46 5.28 -6.37
N GLY A 18 3.74 4.90 -6.42
CA GLY A 18 4.90 5.80 -6.50
C GLY A 18 5.41 6.33 -5.16
N ALA A 19 4.68 6.13 -4.05
CA ALA A 19 5.19 6.47 -2.72
C ALA A 19 6.34 5.56 -2.32
N ILE A 20 7.32 6.10 -1.61
CA ILE A 20 8.36 5.33 -0.94
C ILE A 20 8.21 5.53 0.56
N TYR A 21 8.06 4.44 1.29
CA TYR A 21 8.02 4.45 2.75
C TYR A 21 9.08 3.51 3.32
N GLN A 22 9.38 3.68 4.60
CA GLN A 22 10.26 2.79 5.32
C GLN A 22 9.66 2.47 6.69
N ASN A 23 9.93 1.27 7.14
CA ASN A 23 9.59 0.80 8.48
C ASN A 23 10.71 -0.14 8.97
N VAL A 24 10.44 -0.89 10.03
CA VAL A 24 11.42 -1.82 10.62
C VAL A 24 11.82 -2.97 9.70
N ASP A 25 10.95 -3.34 8.74
CA ASP A 25 11.18 -4.47 7.83
C ASP A 25 12.01 -4.08 6.59
N GLY A 26 12.05 -2.79 6.24
CA GLY A 26 12.79 -2.32 5.07
C GLY A 26 12.25 -1.04 4.47
N ARG A 27 12.70 -0.73 3.24
CA ARG A 27 12.28 0.44 2.46
C ARG A 27 11.58 0.01 1.20
N PHE A 28 10.35 0.46 1.04
CA PHE A 28 9.43 -0.07 0.06
C PHE A 28 8.90 1.03 -0.85
N GLU A 29 8.97 0.79 -2.15
CA GLU A 29 8.24 1.56 -3.15
C GLU A 29 6.87 0.90 -3.36
N VAL A 30 5.81 1.69 -3.29
CA VAL A 30 4.45 1.25 -3.58
C VAL A 30 4.26 1.23 -5.09
N LEU A 31 3.99 0.05 -5.64
CA LEU A 31 3.75 -0.12 -7.08
C LEU A 31 2.26 -0.04 -7.42
N ALA A 32 1.41 -0.61 -6.56
CA ALA A 32 -0.04 -0.61 -6.77
C ALA A 32 -0.79 -0.66 -5.44
N LEU A 33 -2.01 -0.13 -5.45
CA LEU A 33 -2.99 -0.26 -4.36
C LEU A 33 -4.22 -0.98 -4.89
N VAL A 34 -4.59 -2.09 -4.24
CA VAL A 34 -5.75 -2.91 -4.57
C VAL A 34 -6.79 -2.72 -3.46
N THR A 35 -7.96 -2.17 -3.81
CA THR A 35 -9.07 -1.95 -2.87
C THR A 35 -10.30 -2.81 -3.18
N VAL A 36 -10.23 -3.69 -4.19
CA VAL A 36 -11.24 -4.71 -4.44
C VAL A 36 -11.01 -5.85 -3.44
N PRO A 37 -11.96 -6.15 -2.52
CA PRO A 37 -11.72 -7.09 -1.43
C PRO A 37 -11.42 -8.52 -1.91
N ALA A 38 -12.06 -8.99 -2.98
CA ALA A 38 -11.82 -10.32 -3.54
C ALA A 38 -10.37 -10.48 -4.01
N ASP A 39 -9.87 -9.49 -4.77
CA ASP A 39 -8.50 -9.47 -5.28
C ASP A 39 -7.49 -9.38 -4.14
N ALA A 40 -7.74 -8.50 -3.16
CA ALA A 40 -6.90 -8.38 -1.97
C ALA A 40 -6.83 -9.68 -1.16
N ALA A 41 -7.98 -10.34 -0.97
CA ALA A 41 -8.07 -11.62 -0.28
C ALA A 41 -7.29 -12.72 -1.00
N GLN A 42 -7.32 -12.74 -2.34
CA GLN A 42 -6.55 -13.68 -3.15
C GLN A 42 -5.04 -13.40 -3.06
N LEU A 43 -4.62 -12.13 -3.20
CA LEU A 43 -3.23 -11.72 -3.13
C LEU A 43 -2.59 -12.04 -1.77
N LEU A 44 -3.30 -11.74 -0.68
CA LEU A 44 -2.83 -11.94 0.68
C LEU A 44 -3.16 -13.33 1.24
N ARG A 45 -3.87 -14.16 0.48
CA ARG A 45 -4.40 -15.47 0.90
C ARG A 45 -5.15 -15.39 2.24
N ARG A 46 -5.94 -14.32 2.43
CA ARG A 46 -6.67 -14.03 3.67
C ARG A 46 -8.07 -13.52 3.33
N ALA A 47 -9.10 -14.31 3.66
CA ALA A 47 -10.50 -14.00 3.34
C ALA A 47 -11.01 -12.66 3.93
N ALA A 48 -10.44 -12.22 5.07
CA ALA A 48 -10.81 -10.96 5.71
C ALA A 48 -10.05 -9.73 5.17
N ALA A 49 -9.15 -9.90 4.19
CA ALA A 49 -8.42 -8.77 3.63
C ALA A 49 -9.36 -7.92 2.76
N ARG A 50 -9.34 -6.61 3.01
CA ARG A 50 -10.19 -5.63 2.29
C ARG A 50 -9.40 -4.82 1.27
N TRP A 51 -8.09 -4.83 1.40
CA TRP A 51 -7.16 -4.08 0.58
C TRP A 51 -5.78 -4.77 0.63
N ALA A 52 -4.94 -4.48 -0.36
CA ALA A 52 -3.55 -4.89 -0.40
C ALA A 52 -2.72 -3.82 -1.11
N VAL A 53 -1.48 -3.63 -0.67
CA VAL A 53 -0.51 -2.77 -1.33
C VAL A 53 0.56 -3.68 -1.93
N ILE A 54 0.82 -3.55 -3.23
CA ILE A 54 1.94 -4.23 -3.87
C ILE A 54 3.16 -3.34 -3.74
N VAL A 55 4.22 -3.86 -3.15
CA VAL A 55 5.45 -3.13 -2.90
C VAL A 55 6.66 -3.83 -3.49
N ARG A 56 7.72 -3.07 -3.75
CA ARG A 56 9.05 -3.58 -4.04
C ARG A 56 10.04 -3.08 -2.99
N ASP A 57 10.87 -3.97 -2.47
CA ASP A 57 12.00 -3.59 -1.62
C ASP A 57 13.05 -2.84 -2.45
N THR A 58 13.29 -1.58 -2.11
CA THR A 58 14.24 -0.71 -2.82
C THR A 58 15.69 -0.90 -2.34
N LEU A 59 15.90 -1.59 -1.22
CA LEU A 59 17.23 -1.96 -0.73
C LEU A 59 17.77 -3.22 -1.42
N ARG A 60 16.88 -3.98 -2.06
CA ARG A 60 17.22 -5.18 -2.84
C ARG A 60 17.00 -4.90 -4.32
N PRO A 61 18.06 -4.71 -5.13
CA PRO A 61 17.91 -4.36 -6.54
C PRO A 61 17.09 -5.39 -7.33
N ASP A 62 17.17 -6.67 -6.97
CA ASP A 62 16.42 -7.77 -7.59
C ASP A 62 15.17 -8.18 -6.78
N GLY A 63 14.73 -7.32 -5.86
CA GLY A 63 13.55 -7.57 -5.03
C GLY A 63 12.30 -7.71 -5.87
N GLN A 64 11.71 -8.91 -5.88
CA GLN A 64 10.44 -9.13 -6.56
C GLN A 64 9.29 -8.43 -5.82
N PRO A 65 8.30 -7.89 -6.54
CA PRO A 65 7.12 -7.30 -5.92
C PRO A 65 6.34 -8.31 -5.07
N PHE A 66 5.81 -7.85 -3.93
CA PHE A 66 4.96 -8.65 -3.07
C PHE A 66 3.83 -7.83 -2.43
N ALA A 67 2.75 -8.52 -2.05
CA ALA A 67 1.58 -7.88 -1.46
C ALA A 67 1.71 -7.75 0.06
N VAL A 68 1.29 -6.59 0.59
CA VAL A 68 1.28 -6.25 2.01
C VAL A 68 -0.12 -5.79 2.40
N GLY A 69 -0.64 -6.31 3.51
CA GLY A 69 -1.92 -5.91 4.12
C GLY A 69 -1.77 -5.37 5.54
N SER A 70 -0.56 -4.98 5.93
CA SER A 70 -0.24 -4.47 7.27
C SER A 70 -0.70 -3.03 7.42
N VAL A 71 -1.50 -2.75 8.44
CA VAL A 71 -2.01 -1.41 8.77
C VAL A 71 -0.87 -0.41 8.93
N TRP A 72 -1.06 0.82 8.44
CA TRP A 72 -0.13 1.92 8.64
C TRP A 72 -0.13 2.35 10.11
N THR A 73 1.06 2.49 10.68
CA THR A 73 1.27 2.79 12.09
C THR A 73 2.25 3.94 12.26
N THR A 74 2.48 4.35 13.51
CA THR A 74 3.50 5.34 13.85
C THR A 74 4.93 4.85 13.65
N SER A 75 5.14 3.55 13.42
CA SER A 75 6.44 2.97 13.08
C SER A 75 6.76 3.06 11.58
N ASP A 76 5.77 3.42 10.76
CA ASP A 76 5.92 3.61 9.33
C ASP A 76 6.16 5.11 9.04
N TYR A 77 7.12 5.41 8.18
CA TYR A 77 7.40 6.78 7.78
C TYR A 77 7.55 6.91 6.27
N LEU A 78 6.98 7.99 5.75
CA LEU A 78 7.01 8.31 4.34
C LEU A 78 8.34 8.99 4.00
N ILE A 79 9.11 8.40 3.09
CA ILE A 79 10.36 8.99 2.57
C ILE A 79 10.04 9.89 1.39
N ARG A 80 9.16 9.43 0.51
CA ARG A 80 8.70 10.17 -0.67
C ARG A 80 7.20 9.96 -0.82
N PRO A 81 6.40 11.04 -0.93
CA PRO A 81 5.00 10.88 -1.25
C PRO A 81 4.84 10.30 -2.66
N ALA A 82 3.69 9.67 -2.90
CA ALA A 82 3.29 9.39 -4.27
C ALA A 82 3.29 10.70 -5.06
N VAL A 83 3.77 10.62 -6.29
CA VAL A 83 3.64 11.74 -7.20
C VAL A 83 2.15 11.81 -7.53
N ASP A 84 1.48 12.89 -7.10
CA ASP A 84 0.17 13.26 -7.62
C ASP A 84 0.42 13.67 -9.08
N LEU A 85 0.60 12.68 -9.95
CA LEU A 85 0.48 12.93 -11.37
C LEU A 85 -1.01 13.18 -11.55
N PRO A 86 -1.44 14.39 -11.95
CA PRO A 86 -2.80 14.54 -12.42
C PRO A 86 -2.94 13.45 -13.48
N VAL A 87 -3.88 12.52 -13.28
CA VAL A 87 -4.29 11.58 -14.31
C VAL A 87 -4.46 12.45 -15.54
N TYR A 88 -3.55 12.32 -16.50
CA TYR A 88 -3.54 13.13 -17.69
C TYR A 88 -4.96 13.00 -18.22
N ALA A 89 -5.71 14.11 -18.20
CA ALA A 89 -7.04 14.15 -18.79
C ALA A 89 -6.85 13.54 -20.18
N ALA A 90 -7.55 12.42 -20.43
CA ALA A 90 -7.48 11.74 -21.69
C ALA A 90 -7.63 12.81 -22.78
N ALA A 91 -6.60 12.96 -23.59
CA ALA A 91 -6.59 13.93 -24.66
C ALA A 91 -7.82 13.67 -25.56
N ALA A 92 -8.43 14.78 -25.96
CA ALA A 92 -9.64 14.90 -26.77
C ALA A 92 -9.61 14.09 -28.07
#